data_AF-A0A7C4U1H5-F1
#
_entry.id   AF-A0A7C4U1H5-F1
#
_cell.length_a   1.000
_cell.length_b   1.000
_cell.length_c   1.000
_cell.angle_alpha   90.00
_cell.angle_beta   90.00
_cell.angle_gamma   90.00
#
_symmetry.space_group_name_H-M   'P 1'
#
loop_
_entity.id
_entity.type
_entity.pdbx_description
1 polymer ?
#
loop_
_entity_poly.entity_id
_entity_poly.type
_entity_poly.pdbx_seq_one_letter_code
_entity_poly.pdbx_strand_id
1 'polypeptide(L)'
;MLNANAKEYWEQGVPVVPLKGKQPLVDWGRWGTQPQTREDFESLPWHQADGFAVICGTKNAQGLYVAAIDFDVKNVSEEAKQKGREVLNYFPITQLEQTPSGGLHYIYYCTEKPKSISAYHNICGLEVLGEGKLCIMAPSVGYKRLNDNPPTIINGSLEQVFYSALEKA
;
A
#
# COMPACT_ATOMS: atom_id res chain seq x y z
N MET A 1 19.86 3.87 2.22
CA MET A 1 19.04 3.04 1.33
C MET A 1 17.55 3.33 1.49
N LEU A 2 17.00 3.34 2.71
CA LEU A 2 15.58 3.63 2.96
C LEU A 2 15.09 4.97 2.36
N ASN A 3 15.79 6.07 2.67
CA ASN A 3 15.50 7.40 2.11
C ASN A 3 15.49 7.38 0.56
N ALA A 4 16.47 6.73 -0.08
CA ALA A 4 16.53 6.68 -1.54
C ALA A 4 15.31 5.98 -2.18
N ASN A 5 14.83 4.88 -1.59
CA ASN A 5 13.64 4.18 -2.09
C ASN A 5 12.36 5.00 -1.84
N ALA A 6 12.24 5.64 -0.67
CA ALA A 6 11.14 6.55 -0.40
C ALA A 6 11.14 7.75 -1.36
N LYS A 7 12.34 8.24 -1.74
CA LYS A 7 12.51 9.33 -2.70
C LYS A 7 11.96 8.96 -4.08
N GLU A 8 12.10 7.72 -4.53
CA GLU A 8 11.56 7.27 -5.82
C GLU A 8 10.03 7.39 -5.89
N TYR A 9 9.33 7.11 -4.77
CA TYR A 9 7.88 7.34 -4.68
C TYR A 9 7.54 8.82 -4.61
N TRP A 10 8.28 9.58 -3.81
CA TRP A 10 8.08 11.01 -3.69
C TRP A 10 8.31 11.76 -5.00
N GLU A 11 9.32 11.37 -5.80
CA GLU A 11 9.59 11.91 -7.14
C GLU A 11 8.47 11.62 -8.13
N GLN A 12 7.71 10.54 -7.92
CA GLN A 12 6.47 10.25 -8.65
C GLN A 12 5.28 11.06 -8.13
N GLY A 13 5.45 11.91 -7.12
CA GLY A 13 4.41 12.72 -6.49
C GLY A 13 3.60 11.98 -5.42
N VAL A 14 4.04 10.79 -4.99
CA VAL A 14 3.37 10.04 -3.92
C VAL A 14 3.94 10.47 -2.57
N PRO A 15 3.13 11.02 -1.64
CA PRO A 15 3.61 11.36 -0.31
C PRO A 15 4.13 10.14 0.45
N VAL A 16 5.25 10.32 1.15
CA VAL A 16 5.89 9.29 1.97
C VAL A 16 6.01 9.71 3.42
N VAL A 17 5.96 8.73 4.31
CA VAL A 17 5.99 8.93 5.77
C VAL A 17 7.07 8.02 6.35
N PRO A 18 8.10 8.56 7.05
CA PRO A 18 9.09 7.73 7.73
C PRO A 18 8.48 7.07 8.96
N LEU A 19 8.85 5.82 9.20
CA LEU A 19 8.33 4.99 10.28
C LEU A 19 9.46 4.51 11.20
N LYS A 20 9.12 4.28 12.46
CA LYS A 20 9.93 3.51 13.41
C LYS A 20 9.05 2.48 14.10
N GLY A 21 9.37 1.19 14.00
CA GLY A 21 8.56 0.12 14.58
C GLY A 21 7.10 0.13 14.08
N LYS A 22 6.89 0.39 12.78
CA LYS A 22 5.57 0.56 12.12
C LYS A 22 4.76 1.79 12.55
N GLN A 23 5.33 2.70 13.35
CA GLN A 23 4.66 3.94 13.75
C GLN A 23 5.21 5.15 12.97
N PRO A 24 4.36 6.05 12.47
CA PRO A 24 4.80 7.31 11.87
C PRO A 24 5.66 8.14 12.82
N LEU A 25 6.77 8.68 12.31
CA LEU A 25 7.62 9.61 13.06
C LEU A 25 7.15 11.06 13.00
N VAL A 26 6.20 11.36 12.12
CA VAL A 26 5.64 12.69 11.88
C VAL A 26 4.13 12.60 11.67
N ASP A 27 3.41 13.68 11.97
CA ASP A 27 2.03 13.81 11.52
C ASP A 27 2.00 13.92 9.98
N TRP A 28 1.13 13.13 9.36
CA TRP A 28 1.04 13.01 7.91
C TRP A 28 -0.33 13.43 7.37
N GLY A 29 -1.28 13.79 8.24
CA GLY A 29 -2.68 14.01 7.86
C GLY A 29 -2.84 15.09 6.78
N ARG A 30 -2.00 16.14 6.84
CA ARG A 30 -1.97 17.21 5.82
C ARG A 30 -1.69 16.68 4.41
N TRP A 31 -0.85 15.64 4.29
CA TRP A 31 -0.47 15.09 2.99
C TRP A 31 -1.55 14.17 2.39
N GLY A 32 -2.63 13.89 3.13
CA GLY A 32 -3.82 13.23 2.57
C GLY A 32 -4.59 14.12 1.59
N THR A 33 -4.42 15.45 1.67
CA THR A 33 -5.13 16.43 0.83
C THR A 33 -4.21 17.41 0.13
N GLN A 34 -2.96 17.56 0.60
CA GLN A 34 -1.98 18.48 0.04
C GLN A 34 -0.74 17.71 -0.46
N PRO A 35 -0.10 18.13 -1.57
CA PRO A 35 1.15 17.52 -2.01
C PRO A 35 2.26 17.67 -0.96
N GLN A 36 3.08 16.64 -0.80
CA GLN A 36 4.30 16.71 0.02
C GLN A 36 5.39 17.47 -0.75
N THR A 37 5.78 18.63 -0.24
CA THR A 37 6.79 19.48 -0.89
C THR A 37 8.20 18.87 -0.77
N ARG A 38 9.16 19.45 -1.49
CA ARG A 38 10.57 19.07 -1.36
C ARG A 38 11.12 19.38 0.04
N GLU A 39 10.76 20.55 0.58
CA GLU A 39 11.15 20.95 1.94
C GLU A 39 10.56 19.99 2.98
N ASP A 40 9.30 19.57 2.80
CA ASP A 40 8.70 18.52 3.63
C ASP A 40 9.55 17.25 3.60
N PHE A 41 9.85 16.72 2.41
CA PHE A 41 10.61 15.48 2.25
C PHE A 41 12.02 15.55 2.84
N GLU A 42 12.74 16.65 2.60
CA GLU A 42 14.12 16.86 3.06
C GLU A 42 14.20 17.05 4.58
N SER A 43 13.13 17.55 5.21
CA SER A 43 13.06 17.74 6.68
C SER A 43 12.61 16.50 7.46
N LEU A 44 12.19 15.42 6.77
CA LEU A 44 11.77 14.18 7.42
C LEU A 44 12.91 13.54 8.25
N PRO A 45 12.61 12.98 9.45
CA PRO A 45 13.61 12.41 10.36
C PRO A 45 14.11 11.02 9.91
N TRP A 46 14.60 10.90 8.68
CA TRP A 46 15.08 9.65 8.07
C TRP A 46 16.15 8.93 8.90
N HIS A 47 16.96 9.66 9.67
CA HIS A 47 17.99 9.11 10.54
C HIS A 47 17.44 8.27 11.70
N GLN A 48 16.14 8.41 12.04
CA GLN A 48 15.48 7.63 13.08
C GLN A 48 14.62 6.49 12.52
N ALA A 49 14.43 6.47 11.20
CA ALA A 49 13.47 5.60 10.55
C ALA A 49 14.05 4.19 10.30
N ASP A 50 13.23 3.18 10.58
CA ASP A 50 13.48 1.78 10.19
C ASP A 50 12.51 1.32 9.07
N GLY A 51 11.62 2.21 8.64
CA GLY A 51 10.69 1.97 7.55
C GLY A 51 10.14 3.25 6.94
N PHE A 52 9.33 3.09 5.90
CA PHE A 52 8.50 4.14 5.33
C PHE A 52 7.18 3.57 4.83
N ALA A 53 6.18 4.43 4.72
CA ALA A 53 4.93 4.13 4.06
C ALA A 53 4.62 5.17 2.98
N VAL A 54 3.81 4.77 2.02
CA VAL A 54 3.09 5.68 1.11
C VAL A 54 1.70 5.94 1.66
N ILE A 55 1.13 7.11 1.34
CA ILE A 55 -0.24 7.46 1.73
C ILE A 55 -1.22 7.04 0.64
N CYS A 56 -2.02 6.02 0.90
CA CYS A 56 -3.04 5.55 -0.04
C CYS A 56 -4.20 6.55 -0.18
N GLY A 57 -4.84 6.53 -1.35
CA GLY A 57 -5.88 7.47 -1.75
C GLY A 57 -5.38 8.88 -2.08
N THR A 58 -4.05 9.10 -2.13
CA THR A 58 -3.46 10.34 -2.64
C THR A 58 -3.10 10.20 -4.11
N LYS A 59 -3.12 11.33 -4.85
CA LYS A 59 -2.72 11.36 -6.26
C LYS A 59 -1.21 11.48 -6.39
N ASN A 60 -0.65 10.73 -7.32
CA ASN A 60 0.70 10.94 -7.82
C ASN A 60 0.76 12.11 -8.83
N ALA A 61 1.93 12.40 -9.37
CA ALA A 61 2.16 13.50 -10.33
C ALA A 61 1.42 13.31 -11.67
N GLN A 62 0.99 12.09 -12.00
CA GLN A 62 0.18 11.77 -13.17
C GLN A 62 -1.34 11.84 -12.86
N GLY A 63 -1.71 12.20 -11.64
CA GLY A 63 -3.11 12.31 -11.21
C GLY A 63 -3.77 10.97 -10.85
N LEU A 64 -3.01 9.88 -10.75
CA LEU A 64 -3.49 8.55 -10.38
C LEU A 64 -3.41 8.33 -8.87
N TYR A 65 -4.42 7.69 -8.30
CA TYR A 65 -4.49 7.39 -6.88
C TYR A 65 -3.69 6.15 -6.50
N VAL A 66 -2.89 6.21 -5.44
CA VAL A 66 -2.18 5.04 -4.90
C VAL A 66 -3.10 4.20 -4.05
N ALA A 67 -3.05 2.89 -4.21
CA ALA A 67 -3.88 1.94 -3.46
C ALA A 67 -3.13 0.63 -3.26
N ALA A 68 -3.54 -0.19 -2.29
CA ALA A 68 -3.03 -1.54 -2.17
C ALA A 68 -4.10 -2.54 -1.71
N ILE A 69 -3.92 -3.80 -2.09
CA ILE A 69 -4.54 -4.93 -1.39
C ILE A 69 -3.55 -5.41 -0.34
N ASP A 70 -3.99 -5.50 0.92
CA ASP A 70 -3.23 -6.09 2.01
C ASP A 70 -3.80 -7.48 2.34
N PHE A 71 -2.96 -8.50 2.21
CA PHE A 71 -3.28 -9.87 2.55
C PHE A 71 -2.54 -10.27 3.83
N ASP A 72 -3.28 -10.42 4.92
CA ASP A 72 -2.75 -10.89 6.19
C ASP A 72 -2.87 -12.42 6.32
N VAL A 73 -1.84 -13.00 6.92
CA VAL A 73 -1.73 -14.43 7.23
C VAL A 73 -1.57 -14.66 8.73
N LYS A 74 -1.40 -13.60 9.52
CA LYS A 74 -1.29 -13.65 10.98
C LYS A 74 -2.65 -13.32 11.59
N ASN A 75 -3.05 -14.04 12.64
CA ASN A 75 -4.33 -13.84 13.34
C ASN A 75 -5.60 -14.03 12.49
N VAL A 76 -5.48 -14.59 11.29
CA VAL A 76 -6.57 -14.97 10.39
C VAL A 76 -6.73 -16.51 10.41
N SER A 77 -7.95 -17.03 10.27
CA SER A 77 -8.19 -18.48 10.21
C SER A 77 -7.57 -19.12 8.97
N GLU A 78 -7.29 -20.42 9.00
CA GLU A 78 -6.75 -21.13 7.82
C GLU A 78 -7.74 -21.11 6.64
N GLU A 79 -9.04 -21.18 6.91
CA GLU A 79 -10.09 -21.05 5.89
C GLU A 79 -10.04 -19.68 5.20
N ALA A 80 -9.95 -18.61 5.98
CA ALA A 80 -9.84 -17.26 5.44
C ALA A 80 -8.52 -17.06 4.68
N LYS A 81 -7.40 -17.65 5.11
CA LYS A 81 -6.14 -17.63 4.34
C LYS A 81 -6.29 -18.34 3.01
N GLN A 82 -6.93 -19.51 2.99
CA GLN A 82 -7.14 -20.29 1.77
C GLN A 82 -8.02 -19.51 0.80
N LYS A 83 -9.15 -18.96 1.28
CA LYS A 83 -10.03 -18.14 0.46
C LYS A 83 -9.32 -16.88 -0.07
N GLY A 84 -8.51 -16.23 0.77
CA GLY A 84 -7.70 -15.08 0.36
C GLY A 84 -6.77 -15.42 -0.80
N ARG A 85 -6.06 -16.55 -0.74
CA ARG A 85 -5.19 -17.00 -1.85
C ARG A 85 -5.97 -17.26 -3.14
N GLU A 86 -7.17 -17.82 -3.04
CA GLU A 86 -8.05 -18.03 -4.20
C GLU A 86 -8.47 -16.70 -4.82
N VAL A 87 -8.92 -15.75 -4.00
CA VAL A 87 -9.31 -14.40 -4.43
C VAL A 87 -8.14 -13.66 -5.08
N LEU A 88 -6.91 -13.79 -4.54
CA LEU A 88 -5.71 -13.17 -5.08
C LEU A 88 -5.38 -13.61 -6.52
N ASN A 89 -5.81 -14.80 -6.97
CA ASN A 89 -5.58 -15.26 -8.34
C ASN A 89 -6.33 -14.46 -9.40
N TYR A 90 -7.34 -13.69 -9.01
CA TYR A 90 -8.16 -12.89 -9.92
C TYR A 90 -7.72 -11.42 -10.00
N PHE A 91 -6.70 -11.04 -9.25
CA PHE A 91 -6.13 -9.70 -9.32
C PHE A 91 -5.17 -9.54 -10.50
N PRO A 92 -5.11 -8.36 -11.13
CA PRO A 92 -4.07 -8.05 -12.10
C PRO A 92 -2.68 -8.15 -11.46
N ILE A 93 -1.73 -8.71 -12.21
CA ILE A 93 -0.31 -8.73 -11.84
C ILE A 93 0.14 -7.29 -11.61
N THR A 94 0.91 -7.08 -10.55
CA THR A 94 1.38 -5.74 -10.16
C THR A 94 2.66 -5.81 -9.34
N GLN A 95 3.15 -4.67 -8.85
CA GLN A 95 4.18 -4.60 -7.82
C GLN A 95 3.73 -5.39 -6.58
N LEU A 96 4.51 -6.40 -6.21
CA LEU A 96 4.22 -7.29 -5.11
C LEU A 96 5.28 -7.15 -4.01
N GLU A 97 4.83 -7.02 -2.77
CA GLU A 97 5.69 -7.00 -1.60
C GLU A 97 5.23 -7.99 -0.55
N GLN A 98 6.18 -8.58 0.18
CA GLN A 98 5.94 -9.43 1.32
C GLN A 98 6.02 -8.63 2.61
N THR A 99 5.05 -8.84 3.50
CA THR A 99 5.05 -8.25 4.85
C THR A 99 5.91 -9.08 5.82
N PRO A 100 6.32 -8.54 6.98
CA PRO A 100 7.13 -9.27 7.96
C PRO A 100 6.49 -10.57 8.47
N SER A 101 5.17 -10.68 8.41
CA SER A 101 4.42 -11.88 8.82
C SER A 101 4.32 -12.94 7.71
N GLY A 102 4.82 -12.66 6.51
CA GLY A 102 4.64 -13.51 5.32
C GLY A 102 3.36 -13.25 4.53
N GLY A 103 2.61 -12.21 4.90
CA GLY A 103 1.48 -11.68 4.11
C GLY A 103 1.98 -10.92 2.87
N LEU A 104 1.07 -10.31 2.12
CA LEU A 104 1.38 -9.66 0.84
C LEU A 104 0.74 -8.27 0.71
N HIS A 105 1.45 -7.33 0.11
CA HIS A 105 0.88 -6.10 -0.44
C HIS A 105 0.92 -6.15 -1.97
N TYR A 106 -0.23 -5.94 -2.61
CA TYR A 106 -0.34 -5.73 -4.06
C TYR A 106 -0.62 -4.25 -4.30
N ILE A 107 0.32 -3.53 -4.92
CA ILE A 107 0.26 -2.08 -5.05
C ILE A 107 -0.33 -1.69 -6.40
N TYR A 108 -1.24 -0.73 -6.46
CA TYR A 108 -1.90 -0.29 -7.68
C TYR A 108 -1.94 1.23 -7.81
N TYR A 109 -2.13 1.68 -9.05
CA TYR A 109 -2.57 3.04 -9.36
C TYR A 109 -3.98 3.02 -9.92
N CYS A 110 -4.85 3.93 -9.49
CA CYS A 110 -6.27 3.96 -9.85
C CYS A 110 -6.64 5.31 -10.47
N THR A 111 -7.52 5.32 -11.47
CA THR A 111 -8.05 6.59 -12.02
C THR A 111 -9.14 7.20 -11.14
N GLU A 112 -9.82 6.37 -10.33
CA GLU A 112 -10.81 6.81 -9.35
C GLU A 112 -10.28 6.63 -7.92
N LYS A 113 -10.71 7.48 -6.99
CA LYS A 113 -10.21 7.46 -5.60
C LYS A 113 -10.71 6.20 -4.88
N PRO A 114 -9.82 5.32 -4.40
CA PRO A 114 -10.23 4.12 -3.71
C PRO A 114 -10.58 4.41 -2.26
N LYS A 115 -11.67 3.86 -1.77
CA LYS A 115 -12.02 3.74 -0.34
C LYS A 115 -11.30 2.56 0.28
N SER A 116 -11.15 2.65 1.59
CA SER A 116 -10.62 1.55 2.39
C SER A 116 -11.71 0.54 2.74
N ILE A 117 -11.39 -0.75 2.68
CA ILE A 117 -12.30 -1.85 3.02
C ILE A 117 -11.58 -2.80 3.96
N SER A 118 -12.06 -2.96 5.19
CA SER A 118 -11.51 -3.90 6.19
C SER A 118 -12.49 -5.02 6.57
N ALA A 119 -13.72 -4.99 6.06
CA ALA A 119 -14.78 -5.94 6.43
C ALA A 119 -14.46 -7.41 6.08
N TYR A 120 -13.47 -7.64 5.22
CA TYR A 120 -13.11 -8.96 4.70
C TYR A 120 -11.86 -9.56 5.36
N HIS A 121 -11.24 -8.89 6.34
CA HIS A 121 -10.06 -9.40 7.04
C HIS A 121 -10.31 -10.78 7.67
N ASN A 122 -11.41 -10.94 8.39
CA ASN A 122 -11.76 -12.23 9.01
C ASN A 122 -12.42 -13.23 8.04
N ILE A 123 -12.78 -12.79 6.84
CA ILE A 123 -13.48 -13.61 5.84
C ILE A 123 -12.49 -14.25 4.88
N CYS A 124 -11.55 -13.46 4.37
CA CYS A 124 -10.55 -13.93 3.41
C CYS A 124 -9.15 -13.33 3.64
N GLY A 125 -8.87 -12.76 4.82
CA GLY A 125 -7.56 -12.19 5.13
C GLY A 125 -7.21 -10.94 4.33
N LEU A 126 -8.15 -10.36 3.58
CA LEU A 126 -7.89 -9.26 2.67
C LEU A 126 -8.49 -7.94 3.15
N GLU A 127 -7.74 -6.86 2.93
CA GLU A 127 -8.19 -5.48 3.05
C GLU A 127 -7.85 -4.68 1.79
N VAL A 128 -8.64 -3.65 1.52
CA VAL A 128 -8.28 -2.58 0.56
C VAL A 128 -7.73 -1.40 1.35
N LEU A 129 -6.46 -1.07 1.11
CA LEU A 129 -5.80 0.13 1.61
C LEU A 129 -6.01 1.26 0.61
N GLY A 130 -7.09 2.02 0.79
CA GLY A 130 -7.43 3.19 0.01
C GLY A 130 -7.22 4.49 0.79
N GLU A 131 -8.14 5.44 0.64
CA GLU A 131 -8.11 6.73 1.34
C GLU A 131 -7.92 6.58 2.85
N GLY A 132 -7.02 7.40 3.38
CA GLY A 132 -6.75 7.51 4.82
C GLY A 132 -5.91 6.37 5.40
N LYS A 133 -5.28 5.55 4.55
CA LYS A 133 -4.41 4.45 4.99
C LYS A 133 -2.97 4.68 4.58
N LEU A 134 -2.08 4.15 5.40
CA LEU A 134 -0.66 4.01 5.08
C LEU A 134 -0.42 2.59 4.57
N CYS A 135 0.33 2.45 3.48
CA CYS A 135 0.86 1.17 3.03
C CYS A 135 2.36 1.17 3.28
N ILE A 136 2.82 0.30 4.19
CA ILE A 136 4.25 0.15 4.51
C ILE A 136 4.94 -0.54 3.34
N MET A 137 6.05 0.04 2.87
CA MET A 137 6.72 -0.38 1.65
C MET A 137 8.10 -0.99 1.95
N ALA A 138 8.59 -1.88 1.09
CA ALA A 138 9.98 -2.29 1.07
C ALA A 138 10.89 -1.09 0.70
N PRO A 139 12.11 -0.98 1.27
CA PRO A 139 12.78 -1.94 2.15
C PRO A 139 12.64 -1.63 3.65
N SER A 140 11.43 -1.29 4.13
CA SER A 140 11.17 -1.20 5.58
C SER A 140 11.54 -2.50 6.29
N VAL A 141 11.91 -2.43 7.58
CA VAL A 141 12.33 -3.62 8.34
C VAL A 141 11.32 -4.77 8.23
N GLY A 142 11.79 -5.90 7.68
CA GLY A 142 11.02 -7.12 7.48
C GLY A 142 10.16 -7.16 6.21
N TYR A 143 9.99 -6.03 5.51
CA TYR A 143 9.29 -5.96 4.22
C TYR A 143 10.25 -6.28 3.08
N LYS A 144 9.78 -7.01 2.07
CA LYS A 144 10.59 -7.42 0.91
C LYS A 144 9.83 -7.21 -0.38
N ARG A 145 10.45 -6.55 -1.35
CA ARG A 145 9.93 -6.52 -2.72
C ARG A 145 10.11 -7.90 -3.36
N LEU A 146 9.05 -8.45 -3.95
CA LEU A 146 9.03 -9.80 -4.52
C LEU A 146 9.20 -9.83 -6.05
N ASN A 147 9.01 -8.69 -6.73
CA ASN A 147 9.16 -8.58 -8.17
C ASN A 147 9.55 -7.15 -8.59
N ASP A 148 9.97 -7.01 -9.86
CA ASP A 148 10.36 -5.74 -10.45
C ASP A 148 9.21 -5.07 -11.22
N ASN A 149 7.98 -5.58 -11.09
CA ASN A 149 6.82 -4.97 -11.74
C ASN A 149 6.55 -3.58 -11.14
N PRO A 150 6.17 -2.59 -11.95
CA PRO A 150 5.60 -1.36 -11.43
C PRO A 150 4.17 -1.59 -10.93
N PRO A 151 3.59 -0.63 -10.17
CA PRO A 151 2.16 -0.65 -9.88
C PRO A 151 1.33 -0.62 -11.17
N THR A 152 0.43 -1.58 -11.31
CA THR A 152 -0.50 -1.66 -12.44
C THR A 152 -1.57 -0.59 -12.32
N ILE A 153 -1.90 0.02 -13.47
CA ILE A 153 -2.96 1.03 -13.58
C ILE A 153 -4.32 0.34 -13.74
N ILE A 154 -5.24 0.66 -12.84
CA ILE A 154 -6.64 0.27 -12.85
C ILE A 154 -7.47 1.43 -13.40
N ASN A 155 -8.19 1.18 -14.49
CA ASN A 155 -9.23 2.09 -15.00
C ASN A 155 -10.48 1.94 -14.14
N GLY A 156 -10.62 2.78 -13.12
CA GLY A 156 -11.65 2.70 -12.09
C GLY A 156 -11.04 2.75 -10.69
N SER A 157 -11.72 2.13 -9.73
CA SER A 157 -11.31 2.08 -8.32
C SER A 157 -10.86 0.66 -7.92
N LEU A 158 -9.99 0.56 -6.91
CA LEU A 158 -9.49 -0.75 -6.45
C LEU A 158 -10.61 -1.60 -5.81
N GLU A 159 -11.62 -0.97 -5.21
CA GLU A 159 -12.77 -1.68 -4.64
C GLU A 159 -13.56 -2.46 -5.70
N GLN A 160 -13.72 -1.89 -6.90
CA GLN A 160 -14.44 -2.58 -8.00
C GLN A 160 -13.71 -3.85 -8.42
N VAL A 161 -12.38 -3.79 -8.52
CA VAL A 161 -11.53 -4.96 -8.81
C VAL A 161 -11.62 -5.97 -7.65
N PHE A 162 -11.59 -5.49 -6.42
CA PHE A 162 -11.69 -6.32 -5.22
C PHE A 162 -13.01 -7.10 -5.17
N TYR A 163 -14.15 -6.44 -5.39
CA TYR A 163 -15.45 -7.13 -5.42
C TYR A 163 -15.55 -8.11 -6.60
N SER A 164 -15.06 -7.75 -7.79
CA SER A 164 -15.05 -8.67 -8.93
C SER A 164 -14.18 -9.91 -8.67
N ALA A 165 -13.06 -9.77 -7.95
CA ALA A 165 -12.22 -10.89 -7.56
C ALA A 165 -12.92 -11.79 -6.53
N LEU A 166 -13.64 -11.21 -5.56
CA LEU A 166 -14.44 -11.96 -4.59
C LEU A 166 -15.56 -12.78 -5.24
N GLU A 167 -16.24 -12.24 -6.27
CA GLU A 167 -17.31 -12.93 -6.98
C GLU A 167 -16.83 -14.13 -7.82
N LYS A 168 -15.55 -14.10 -8.25
CA LYS A 168 -14.96 -15.16 -9.09
C LYS A 168 -14.34 -16.30 -8.28
N ALA A 169 -14.00 -16.06 -7.03
CA ALA A 169 -13.39 -17.04 -6.14
C ALA A 169 -14.44 -17.86 -5.41
#